data_AF-A0A0Q7WRW9-F1
#
_entry.id   AF-A0A0Q7WRW9-F1
#
_cell.length_a   1.000
_cell.length_b   1.000
_cell.length_c   1.000
_cell.angle_alpha   90.00
_cell.angle_beta   90.00
_cell.angle_gamma   90.00
#
_symmetry.space_group_name_H-M   'P 1'
#
loop_
_entity.id
_entity.type
_entity.pdbx_description
1 polymer ?
#
loop_
_entity_poly.entity_id
_entity_poly.type
_entity_poly.pdbx_seq_one_letter_code
_entity_poly.pdbx_strand_id
1 'polypeptide(L)'
;MNLNRTNLVSLVLLLTTTTPFASTLTDEQITAISYTYPTPFGDLKFYNESGQLGVMSARVDLDSKPFLTPSPIPDGWGNTLQFFPLDTIKAIDAFPRAGKKIGRRLTKRLILAEAPDGNCITQFVILDFTLDKPYISKRFGENPDMKFCLIFERAKWGKSESRIVLGNGTFIYKTGGDLTPVNDE
;
A
#
# COMPACT_ATOMS: atom_id res chain seq x y z
N MET A 1 -77.21 -39.23 0.70
CA MET A 1 -75.93 -39.78 1.16
C MET A 1 -74.85 -39.40 0.17
N ASN A 2 -73.93 -38.54 0.62
CA ASN A 2 -72.53 -38.36 0.20
C ASN A 2 -72.17 -38.39 -1.29
N LEU A 3 -72.15 -37.20 -1.93
CA LEU A 3 -71.09 -36.87 -2.88
C LEU A 3 -69.87 -36.41 -2.08
N ASN A 4 -68.73 -37.06 -2.27
CA ASN A 4 -67.47 -36.56 -1.72
C ASN A 4 -66.28 -37.00 -2.58
N ARG A 5 -65.27 -36.12 -2.65
CA ARG A 5 -63.89 -36.28 -3.14
C ARG A 5 -63.62 -36.03 -4.63
N THR A 6 -62.64 -35.24 -5.07
CA THR A 6 -61.79 -34.14 -4.52
C THR A 6 -60.94 -33.73 -5.72
N ASN A 7 -60.95 -32.45 -6.11
CA ASN A 7 -60.00 -31.91 -7.09
C ASN A 7 -58.62 -31.75 -6.44
N LEU A 8 -57.61 -32.41 -6.98
CA LEU A 8 -56.20 -32.18 -6.65
C LEU A 8 -55.70 -30.99 -7.49
N VAL A 9 -55.63 -29.81 -6.88
CA VAL A 9 -54.86 -28.68 -7.44
C VAL A 9 -53.45 -28.80 -6.88
N SER A 10 -52.51 -29.24 -7.71
CA SER A 10 -51.08 -29.18 -7.39
C SER A 10 -50.60 -27.74 -7.52
N LEU A 11 -50.32 -27.10 -6.38
CA LEU A 11 -49.67 -25.79 -6.32
C LEU A 11 -48.15 -26.00 -6.45
N VAL A 12 -47.62 -25.76 -7.65
CA VAL A 12 -46.17 -25.71 -7.87
C VAL A 12 -45.67 -24.36 -7.37
N LEU A 13 -45.04 -24.35 -6.18
CA LEU A 13 -44.29 -23.19 -5.70
C LEU A 13 -43.00 -23.08 -6.53
N LEU A 14 -42.96 -22.16 -7.50
CA LEU A 14 -41.69 -21.71 -8.06
C LEU A 14 -40.97 -20.87 -6.99
N LEU A 15 -39.96 -21.45 -6.34
CA LEU A 15 -38.96 -20.67 -5.62
C LEU A 15 -38.13 -19.90 -6.65
N THR A 16 -38.39 -18.61 -6.78
CA THR A 16 -37.47 -17.69 -7.42
C THR A 16 -36.27 -17.52 -6.51
N THR A 17 -35.20 -18.26 -6.78
CA THR A 17 -33.90 -17.98 -6.16
C THR A 17 -33.40 -16.66 -6.72
N THR A 18 -33.64 -15.57 -5.99
CA THR A 18 -32.95 -14.31 -6.22
C THR A 18 -31.47 -14.54 -5.90
N THR A 19 -30.68 -14.84 -6.93
CA THR A 19 -29.22 -14.80 -6.82
C THR A 19 -28.85 -13.39 -6.36
N PRO A 20 -28.19 -13.21 -5.20
CA PRO A 20 -27.73 -11.91 -4.81
C PRO A 20 -26.69 -11.47 -5.85
N PHE A 21 -27.04 -10.45 -6.64
CA PHE A 21 -26.06 -9.76 -7.47
C PHE A 21 -24.97 -9.26 -6.53
N ALA A 22 -23.76 -9.78 -6.68
CA ALA A 22 -22.59 -9.23 -6.01
C ALA A 22 -22.49 -7.76 -6.44
N SER A 23 -22.62 -6.84 -5.49
CA SER A 23 -22.49 -5.41 -5.75
C SER A 23 -21.08 -5.12 -6.26
N THR A 24 -20.96 -4.61 -7.48
CA THR A 24 -19.71 -4.07 -8.02
C THR A 24 -19.30 -2.83 -7.23
N LEU A 25 -18.01 -2.69 -6.95
CA LEU A 25 -17.45 -1.51 -6.29
C LEU A 25 -17.59 -0.28 -7.19
N THR A 26 -17.87 0.89 -6.61
CA THR A 26 -17.83 2.17 -7.35
C THR A 26 -16.40 2.60 -7.63
N ASP A 27 -16.18 3.46 -8.62
CA ASP A 27 -14.86 4.01 -8.93
C ASP A 27 -14.25 4.77 -7.75
N GLU A 28 -15.08 5.44 -6.95
CA GLU A 28 -14.68 6.10 -5.71
C GLU A 28 -14.19 5.09 -4.66
N GLN A 29 -14.87 3.94 -4.52
CA GLN A 29 -14.44 2.87 -3.63
C GLN A 29 -13.14 2.24 -4.12
N ILE A 30 -13.00 2.00 -5.43
CA ILE A 30 -11.76 1.49 -6.02
C ILE A 30 -10.61 2.47 -5.75
N THR A 31 -10.84 3.76 -5.97
CA THR A 31 -9.86 4.83 -5.71
C THR A 31 -9.47 4.86 -4.23
N ALA A 32 -10.44 4.85 -3.32
CA ALA A 32 -10.19 4.84 -1.89
C ALA A 32 -9.38 3.61 -1.47
N ILE A 33 -9.68 2.42 -1.99
CA ILE A 33 -8.94 1.19 -1.72
C ILE A 33 -7.53 1.26 -2.29
N SER A 34 -7.35 1.79 -3.51
CA SER A 34 -6.05 1.87 -4.19
C SER A 34 -5.04 2.75 -3.45
N TYR A 35 -5.52 3.81 -2.78
CA TYR A 35 -4.67 4.83 -2.16
C TYR A 35 -4.76 4.88 -0.63
N THR A 36 -5.40 3.89 0.00
CA THR A 36 -5.50 3.81 1.45
C THR A 36 -4.93 2.49 1.94
N TYR A 37 -3.93 2.56 2.82
CA TYR A 37 -3.26 1.41 3.41
C TYR A 37 -3.62 1.36 4.88
N PRO A 38 -4.43 0.39 5.33
CA PRO A 38 -4.79 0.30 6.74
C PRO A 38 -3.56 -0.12 7.55
N THR A 39 -3.33 0.52 8.70
CA THR A 39 -2.22 0.23 9.64
C THR A 39 -2.75 0.09 11.08
N PRO A 40 -1.97 -0.45 12.03
CA PRO A 40 -2.34 -0.43 13.46
C PRO A 40 -2.61 0.97 14.02
N PHE A 41 -2.09 2.02 13.37
CA PHE A 41 -2.21 3.41 13.81
C PHE A 41 -3.28 4.19 13.04
N GLY A 42 -4.14 3.51 12.30
CA GLY A 42 -5.14 4.12 11.43
C GLY A 42 -4.79 4.00 9.95
N ASP A 43 -5.48 4.76 9.12
CA ASP A 43 -5.37 4.64 7.67
C ASP A 43 -4.29 5.57 7.12
N LEU A 44 -3.34 5.00 6.38
CA LEU A 44 -2.32 5.74 5.65
C LEU A 44 -2.87 6.11 4.27
N LYS A 45 -2.91 7.41 3.95
CA LYS A 45 -3.51 7.95 2.73
C LYS A 45 -2.55 8.83 1.96
N PHE A 46 -2.63 8.73 0.65
CA PHE A 46 -1.70 9.32 -0.31
C PHE A 46 -2.40 10.44 -1.07
N TYR A 47 -1.95 11.68 -0.91
CA TYR A 47 -2.62 12.85 -1.47
C TYR A 47 -1.71 13.61 -2.45
N ASN A 48 -2.27 13.98 -3.60
CA ASN A 48 -1.63 14.88 -4.56
C ASN A 48 -1.66 16.35 -4.09
N GLU A 49 -1.08 17.25 -4.88
CA GLU A 49 -1.02 18.69 -4.59
C GLU A 49 -2.40 19.36 -4.47
N SER A 50 -3.41 18.82 -5.16
CA SER A 50 -4.80 19.29 -5.08
C SER A 50 -5.56 18.74 -3.87
N GLY A 51 -4.92 17.94 -3.01
CA GLY A 51 -5.55 17.33 -1.84
C GLY A 51 -6.46 16.14 -2.14
N GLN A 52 -6.37 15.56 -3.34
CA GLN A 52 -7.10 14.36 -3.76
C GLN A 52 -6.23 13.12 -3.59
N LEU A 53 -6.87 11.95 -3.42
CA LEU A 53 -6.15 10.69 -3.37
C LEU A 53 -5.47 10.38 -4.72
N GLY A 54 -4.20 9.94 -4.71
CA GLY A 54 -3.50 9.62 -5.96
C GLY A 54 -2.17 8.89 -5.79
N VAL A 55 -1.67 8.28 -6.88
CA VAL A 55 -0.36 7.60 -6.91
C VAL A 55 0.77 8.60 -6.68
N MET A 56 0.70 9.72 -7.39
CA MET A 56 1.65 10.84 -7.38
C MET A 56 1.36 11.75 -6.19
N SER A 57 2.01 11.48 -5.08
CA SER A 57 1.66 12.07 -3.79
C SER A 57 2.62 13.16 -3.33
N ALA A 58 2.07 14.34 -3.09
CA ALA A 58 2.76 15.46 -2.47
C ALA A 58 2.74 15.37 -0.93
N ARG A 59 1.86 14.56 -0.36
CA ARG A 59 1.88 14.23 1.08
C ARG A 59 1.31 12.85 1.37
N VAL A 60 1.71 12.32 2.51
CA VAL A 60 1.14 11.13 3.12
C VAL A 60 0.58 11.53 4.47
N ASP A 61 -0.70 11.20 4.69
CA ASP A 61 -1.36 11.40 5.97
C ASP A 61 -1.56 10.04 6.66
N LEU A 62 -1.42 10.02 7.98
CA LEU A 62 -1.74 8.86 8.84
C LEU A 62 -2.88 9.26 9.77
N ASP A 63 -3.99 8.54 9.68
CA ASP A 63 -5.21 8.83 10.45
C ASP A 63 -5.66 10.29 10.32
N SER A 64 -5.67 10.80 9.09
CA SER A 64 -6.06 12.17 8.73
C SER A 64 -5.15 13.28 9.31
N LYS A 65 -3.93 12.92 9.72
CA LYS A 65 -2.91 13.89 10.16
C LYS A 65 -1.71 13.84 9.21
N PRO A 66 -1.07 14.98 8.90
CA PRO A 66 0.17 15.00 8.14
C PRO A 66 1.21 14.08 8.78
N PHE A 67 1.73 13.14 7.98
CA PHE A 67 2.66 12.13 8.47
C PHE A 67 4.03 12.22 7.79
N LEU A 68 4.05 12.38 6.47
CA LEU A 68 5.29 12.48 5.71
C LEU A 68 5.10 13.33 4.44
N THR A 69 6.09 14.15 4.12
CA THR A 69 6.19 14.89 2.85
C THR A 69 7.45 14.46 2.08
N PRO A 70 7.45 14.57 0.74
CA PRO A 70 8.62 14.28 -0.08
C PRO A 70 9.84 15.08 0.37
N SER A 71 11.03 14.67 -0.08
CA SER A 71 12.24 15.44 0.17
C SER A 71 12.06 16.88 -0.32
N PRO A 72 12.38 17.90 0.51
CA PRO A 72 12.38 19.29 0.06
C PRO A 72 13.55 19.59 -0.89
N ILE A 73 14.54 18.69 -0.96
CA ILE A 73 15.67 18.79 -1.88
C ILE A 73 15.21 18.22 -3.24
N PRO A 74 15.30 19.00 -4.33
CA PRO A 74 14.99 18.52 -5.68
C PRO A 74 15.98 17.45 -6.14
N ASP A 75 15.64 16.75 -7.22
CA ASP A 75 16.58 15.83 -7.85
C ASP A 75 17.80 16.54 -8.47
N GLY A 76 18.73 15.76 -9.03
CA GLY A 76 19.94 16.27 -9.66
C GLY A 76 19.72 17.10 -10.92
N TRP A 77 18.46 17.20 -11.39
CA TRP A 77 18.02 18.00 -12.52
C TRP A 77 17.12 19.18 -12.11
N GLY A 78 16.86 19.37 -10.82
CA GLY A 78 16.08 20.47 -10.28
C GLY A 78 14.57 20.21 -10.18
N ASN A 79 14.11 18.98 -10.37
CA ASN A 79 12.69 18.64 -10.26
C ASN A 79 12.27 18.36 -8.82
N THR A 80 11.05 18.76 -8.47
CA THR A 80 10.41 18.42 -7.19
C THR A 80 10.12 16.93 -7.11
N LEU A 81 10.39 16.31 -5.97
CA LEU A 81 10.09 14.91 -5.73
C LEU A 81 8.67 14.71 -5.18
N GLN A 82 8.09 13.56 -5.51
CA GLN A 82 6.80 13.08 -5.04
C GLN A 82 6.93 11.64 -4.55
N PHE A 83 6.01 11.21 -3.69
CA PHE A 83 5.93 9.81 -3.27
C PHE A 83 5.15 8.95 -4.25
N PHE A 84 5.61 7.73 -4.39
CA PHE A 84 4.96 6.65 -5.14
C PHE A 84 4.91 5.42 -4.25
N PRO A 85 3.72 5.01 -3.77
CA PRO A 85 3.60 3.74 -3.09
C PRO A 85 3.86 2.61 -4.08
N LEU A 86 4.85 1.76 -3.79
CA LEU A 86 5.12 0.59 -4.60
C LEU A 86 4.05 -0.46 -4.27
N ASP A 87 2.94 -0.48 -5.01
CA ASP A 87 1.83 -1.44 -4.80
C ASP A 87 2.18 -2.84 -5.37
N THR A 88 3.39 -3.31 -5.04
CA THR A 88 3.85 -4.66 -5.33
C THR A 88 3.87 -5.45 -4.03
N ILE A 89 3.44 -6.73 -4.08
CA ILE A 89 3.47 -7.62 -2.91
C ILE A 89 4.88 -7.76 -2.29
N LYS A 90 5.93 -7.39 -3.03
CA LYS A 90 7.32 -7.44 -2.57
C LYS A 90 7.71 -6.21 -1.76
N ALA A 91 7.02 -5.09 -1.89
CA ALA A 91 7.30 -3.84 -1.17
C ALA A 91 6.45 -3.66 0.09
N ILE A 92 5.51 -4.58 0.34
CA ILE A 92 4.54 -4.50 1.45
C ILE A 92 4.71 -5.71 2.38
N ASP A 93 4.93 -5.45 3.67
CA ASP A 93 4.78 -6.44 4.74
C ASP A 93 3.39 -6.27 5.36
N ALA A 94 2.60 -7.34 5.40
CA ALA A 94 1.23 -7.30 5.91
C ALA A 94 1.00 -8.34 7.01
N PHE A 95 0.05 -8.08 7.90
CA PHE A 95 -0.38 -9.08 8.89
C PHE A 95 -1.11 -10.25 8.19
N PRO A 96 -0.77 -11.51 8.53
CA PRO A 96 -1.34 -12.68 7.85
C PRO A 96 -2.82 -12.91 8.19
N ARG A 97 -3.33 -12.39 9.32
CA ARG A 97 -4.66 -12.69 9.87
C ARG A 97 -5.53 -11.49 10.23
N ALA A 98 -5.05 -10.26 10.04
CA ALA A 98 -5.89 -9.10 10.30
C ALA A 98 -7.01 -9.07 9.25
N GLY A 99 -8.27 -8.99 9.70
CA GLY A 99 -9.44 -8.90 8.83
C GLY A 99 -9.21 -7.85 7.73
N LYS A 100 -9.67 -8.13 6.51
CA LYS A 100 -9.58 -7.16 5.43
C LYS A 100 -10.31 -5.89 5.87
N LYS A 101 -9.58 -4.78 6.05
CA LYS A 101 -10.18 -3.45 6.19
C LYS A 101 -10.13 -2.84 4.81
N ILE A 102 -11.23 -2.29 4.31
CA ILE A 102 -11.30 -1.68 2.96
C ILE A 102 -10.69 -2.57 1.87
N GLY A 103 -10.93 -3.89 1.93
CA GLY A 103 -10.38 -4.84 0.94
C GLY A 103 -8.88 -5.13 1.02
N ARG A 104 -8.10 -4.42 1.86
CA ARG A 104 -6.65 -4.63 2.08
C ARG A 104 -6.35 -5.29 3.41
N ARG A 105 -5.21 -5.99 3.48
CA ARG A 105 -4.65 -6.48 4.74
C ARG A 105 -4.03 -5.33 5.52
N LEU A 106 -4.03 -5.45 6.84
CA LEU A 106 -3.34 -4.50 7.72
C LEU A 106 -1.84 -4.49 7.39
N THR A 107 -1.30 -3.31 7.11
CA THR A 107 0.07 -3.06 6.69
C THR A 107 0.96 -2.96 7.92
N LYS A 108 2.05 -3.73 7.94
CA LYS A 108 3.14 -3.63 8.90
C LYS A 108 4.20 -2.68 8.42
N ARG A 109 4.65 -2.85 7.18
CA ARG A 109 5.72 -2.07 6.58
C ARG A 109 5.43 -1.83 5.11
N LEU A 110 5.84 -0.67 4.63
CA LEU A 110 5.65 -0.25 3.25
C LEU A 110 6.90 0.49 2.78
N ILE A 111 7.38 0.18 1.58
CA ILE A 111 8.41 0.97 0.91
C ILE A 111 7.73 1.97 0.00
N LEU A 112 8.08 3.24 0.15
CA LEU A 112 7.73 4.29 -0.78
C LEU A 112 8.94 4.62 -1.64
N ALA A 113 8.71 4.81 -2.93
CA ALA A 113 9.65 5.45 -3.83
C ALA A 113 9.45 6.97 -3.78
N GLU A 114 10.54 7.72 -3.92
CA GLU A 114 10.51 9.15 -4.19
C GLU A 114 11.16 9.41 -5.55
N ALA A 115 10.48 10.23 -6.35
CA ALA A 115 10.82 10.48 -7.74
C ALA A 115 10.14 11.76 -8.23
N PRO A 116 10.63 12.43 -9.28
CA PRO A 116 9.86 13.51 -9.93
C PRO A 116 8.61 12.97 -10.64
N ASP A 117 8.69 11.74 -11.14
CA ASP A 117 7.61 11.02 -11.82
C ASP A 117 7.69 9.51 -11.55
N GLY A 118 6.76 8.72 -12.11
CA GLY A 118 6.78 7.27 -11.95
C GLY A 118 7.91 6.55 -12.71
N ASN A 119 8.73 7.25 -13.50
CA ASN A 119 9.70 6.66 -14.42
C ASN A 119 11.13 6.60 -13.86
N CYS A 120 11.54 7.60 -13.07
CA CYS A 120 12.90 7.66 -12.54
C CYS A 120 12.93 7.81 -11.02
N ILE A 121 12.93 6.68 -10.31
CA ILE A 121 13.01 6.68 -8.85
C ILE A 121 14.39 7.13 -8.42
N THR A 122 14.48 8.15 -7.56
CA THR A 122 15.78 8.68 -7.11
C THR A 122 16.19 8.15 -5.74
N GLN A 123 15.21 7.80 -4.90
CA GLN A 123 15.43 7.27 -3.55
C GLN A 123 14.19 6.55 -3.03
N PHE A 124 14.33 5.90 -1.88
CA PHE A 124 13.25 5.16 -1.20
C PHE A 124 13.18 5.51 0.28
N VAL A 125 12.04 5.23 0.91
CA VAL A 125 11.83 5.31 2.36
C VAL A 125 10.99 4.12 2.84
N ILE A 126 11.27 3.62 4.04
CA ILE A 126 10.47 2.59 4.71
C ILE A 126 9.58 3.24 5.76
N LEU A 127 8.28 2.95 5.69
CA LEU A 127 7.34 3.19 6.76
C LEU A 127 7.18 1.89 7.56
N ASP A 128 7.37 1.94 8.87
CA ASP A 128 7.26 0.78 9.76
C ASP A 128 6.26 1.06 10.89
N PHE A 129 5.24 0.21 10.97
CA PHE A 129 4.13 0.27 11.91
C PHE A 129 4.12 -0.92 12.88
N THR A 130 5.26 -1.58 13.08
CA THR A 130 5.40 -2.76 13.96
C THR A 130 5.84 -2.42 15.39
N LEU A 131 6.22 -1.17 15.65
CA LEU A 131 6.64 -0.66 16.96
C LEU A 131 5.45 -0.06 17.73
N ASP A 132 5.70 0.50 18.91
CA ASP A 132 4.69 1.22 19.71
C ASP A 132 4.25 2.56 19.10
N LYS A 133 5.03 3.07 18.13
CA LYS A 133 4.71 4.26 17.34
C LYS A 133 5.16 4.06 15.88
N PRO A 134 4.54 4.75 14.91
CA PRO A 134 5.03 4.72 13.53
C PRO A 134 6.49 5.18 13.44
N TYR A 135 7.26 4.51 12.60
CA TYR A 135 8.65 4.84 12.31
C TYR A 135 8.83 5.09 10.81
N ILE A 136 9.68 6.06 10.50
CA ILE A 136 10.04 6.44 9.13
C ILE A 136 11.55 6.28 9.04
N SER A 137 12.03 5.46 8.12
CA SER A 137 13.47 5.31 7.92
C SER A 137 14.08 6.58 7.35
N LYS A 138 15.41 6.69 7.43
CA LYS A 138 16.12 7.59 6.53
C LYS A 138 15.85 7.19 5.07
N ARG A 139 15.93 8.16 4.17
CA ARG A 139 15.93 7.91 2.73
C ARG A 139 17.15 7.07 2.35
N PHE A 140 16.99 6.16 1.40
CA PHE A 140 18.05 5.23 0.98
C PHE A 140 18.01 4.95 -0.52
N GLY A 141 19.09 4.32 -1.00
CA GLY A 141 19.40 4.14 -2.42
C GLY A 141 20.64 4.95 -2.79
N GLU A 142 21.68 4.28 -3.29
CA GLU A 142 22.95 4.93 -3.62
C GLU A 142 22.82 5.83 -4.84
N ASN A 143 22.45 7.09 -4.59
CA ASN A 143 22.22 8.12 -5.61
C ASN A 143 22.48 9.53 -5.03
N PRO A 144 23.72 9.83 -4.59
CA PRO A 144 24.02 11.07 -3.89
C PRO A 144 23.73 12.32 -4.72
N ASP A 145 23.92 12.24 -6.04
CA ASP A 145 23.63 13.33 -6.96
C ASP A 145 22.16 13.37 -7.42
N MET A 146 21.36 12.35 -7.09
CA MET A 146 19.98 12.17 -7.59
C MET A 146 19.87 12.26 -9.12
N LYS A 147 20.86 11.73 -9.85
CA LYS A 147 20.99 11.79 -11.33
C LYS A 147 20.84 10.45 -12.04
N PHE A 148 20.50 9.40 -11.31
CA PHE A 148 20.29 8.08 -11.89
C PHE A 148 18.98 7.47 -11.38
N CYS A 149 18.38 6.59 -12.17
CA CYS A 149 17.13 5.92 -11.78
C CYS A 149 17.45 4.63 -11.05
N LEU A 150 16.96 4.52 -9.82
CA LEU A 150 17.02 3.33 -9.01
C LEU A 150 15.88 2.38 -9.37
N ILE A 151 16.16 1.09 -9.23
CA ILE A 151 15.18 0.03 -9.50
C ILE A 151 14.96 -0.73 -8.21
N PHE A 152 13.72 -0.79 -7.73
CA PHE A 152 13.34 -1.69 -6.65
C PHE A 152 13.12 -3.11 -7.21
N GLU A 153 13.86 -4.09 -6.72
CA GLU A 153 13.69 -5.47 -7.16
C GLU A 153 12.77 -6.27 -6.24
N ARG A 154 13.06 -6.22 -4.93
CA ARG A 154 12.32 -6.96 -3.89
C ARG A 154 12.67 -6.53 -2.48
N ALA A 155 11.76 -6.77 -1.55
CA ALA A 155 12.06 -6.88 -0.14
C ALA A 155 11.74 -8.28 0.37
N LYS A 156 12.62 -8.81 1.23
CA LYS A 156 12.39 -9.99 2.05
C LYS A 156 12.21 -9.54 3.49
N TRP A 157 10.95 -9.42 3.89
CA TRP A 157 10.56 -8.99 5.22
C TRP A 157 10.84 -10.07 6.26
N GLY A 158 11.59 -9.71 7.31
CA GLY A 158 11.81 -10.55 8.47
C GLY A 158 11.32 -9.89 9.75
N LYS A 159 11.39 -10.61 10.87
CA LYS A 159 10.84 -10.12 12.15
C LYS A 159 11.66 -8.96 12.70
N SER A 160 12.98 -9.13 12.80
CA SER A 160 13.94 -8.14 13.32
C SER A 160 14.73 -7.43 12.22
N GLU A 161 15.01 -8.15 11.14
CA GLU A 161 15.79 -7.66 10.00
C GLU A 161 15.10 -8.02 8.70
N SER A 162 15.15 -7.09 7.74
CA SER A 162 14.60 -7.27 6.40
C SER A 162 15.68 -6.96 5.37
N ARG A 163 15.69 -7.73 4.28
CA ARG A 163 16.63 -7.52 3.17
C ARG A 163 15.93 -6.80 2.03
N ILE A 164 16.42 -5.63 1.66
CA ILE A 164 15.90 -4.82 0.56
C ILE A 164 16.90 -4.88 -0.58
N VAL A 165 16.47 -5.27 -1.77
CA VAL A 165 17.34 -5.39 -2.94
C VAL A 165 16.92 -4.36 -3.97
N LEU A 166 17.88 -3.51 -4.33
CA LEU A 166 17.79 -2.55 -5.42
C LEU A 166 18.72 -3.03 -6.55
N GLY A 167 18.50 -2.54 -7.78
CA GLY A 167 19.34 -2.91 -8.92
C GLY A 167 20.81 -2.52 -8.77
N ASN A 168 21.14 -1.62 -7.85
CA ASN A 168 22.50 -1.17 -7.56
C ASN A 168 23.05 -1.65 -6.20
N GLY A 169 22.33 -2.48 -5.44
CA GLY A 169 22.84 -2.95 -4.15
C GLY A 169 21.78 -3.55 -3.23
N THR A 170 22.26 -4.14 -2.14
CA THR A 170 21.40 -4.71 -1.11
C THR A 170 21.53 -3.93 0.19
N PHE A 171 20.42 -3.74 0.90
CA PHE A 171 20.35 -3.09 2.20
C PHE A 171 19.74 -4.04 3.24
N ILE A 172 20.26 -3.99 4.45
CA ILE A 172 19.65 -4.60 5.62
C ILE A 172 18.93 -3.51 6.41
N TYR A 173 17.62 -3.67 6.55
CA TYR A 173 16.78 -2.85 7.40
C TYR A 173 16.58 -3.52 8.75
N LYS A 174 17.02 -2.87 9.84
CA LYS A 174 16.66 -3.27 11.20
C LYS A 174 15.36 -2.58 11.60
N THR A 175 14.39 -3.34 12.12
CA THR A 175 13.09 -2.80 12.53
C THR A 175 13.24 -1.59 13.46
N GLY A 176 12.67 -0.45 13.07
CA GLY A 176 12.77 0.81 13.81
C GLY A 176 14.15 1.47 13.82
N GLY A 177 15.08 1.02 13.00
CA GLY A 177 16.46 1.46 12.99
C GLY A 177 16.99 1.83 11.59
N ASP A 178 18.32 1.95 11.52
CA ASP A 178 19.00 2.31 10.29
C ASP A 178 18.90 1.21 9.21
N LEU A 179 19.04 1.65 7.94
CA LEU A 179 19.39 0.78 6.84
C LEU A 179 20.90 0.78 6.64
N THR A 180 21.49 -0.40 6.47
CA THR A 180 22.92 -0.56 6.22
C THR A 180 23.12 -1.21 4.85
N PRO A 181 23.92 -0.63 3.94
CA PRO A 181 24.29 -1.30 2.70
C PRO A 181 25.07 -2.58 3.03
N VAL A 182 24.83 -3.62 2.26
CA VAL A 182 25.63 -4.84 2.27
C VAL A 182 26.75 -4.62 1.28
N ASN A 183 27.97 -4.48 1.78
CA ASN A 183 29.15 -4.54 0.92
C ASN A 183 29.31 -6.01 0.53
N ASP A 184 29.16 -6.34 -0.75
CA ASP A 184 29.62 -7.63 -1.25
C ASP A 184 31.16 -7.57 -1.25
N GLU A 185 31.79 -8.35 -0.36
CA GLU A 185 33.25 -8.56 -0.33
C GLU A 185 33.72 -9.36 -1.57
#